data_AF-A0A844G5M0-F1
#
_entry.id   AF-A0A844G5M0-F1
#
_cell.length_a   1.000
_cell.length_b   1.000
_cell.length_c   1.000
_cell.angle_alpha   90.00
_cell.angle_beta   90.00
_cell.angle_gamma   90.00
#
_symmetry.space_group_name_H-M   'P 1'
#
loop_
_entity.id
_entity.type
_entity.pdbx_description
1 polymer ?
#
loop_
_entity_poly.entity_id
_entity_poly.type
_entity_poly.pdbx_seq_one_letter_code
_entity_poly.pdbx_strand_id
1 'polypeptide(L)'
;MNTDQLVGKHILTGLTWTDARGKLLRRTEYHGIIVSAGNGAVCFKRAEDDGEFTIPLDPGSLQPADPDAVYTLSESGKTVTGVDYVSVWTIHPAAEKIK
;
A
#
# COMPACT_ATOMS: atom_id res chain seq x y z
N MET A 1 -14.52 -7.01 -7.52
CA MET A 1 -13.09 -7.41 -7.59
C MET A 1 -13.00 -8.86 -7.15
N ASN A 2 -12.38 -9.74 -7.93
CA ASN A 2 -12.16 -11.12 -7.53
C ASN A 2 -10.84 -11.20 -6.75
N THR A 3 -10.90 -11.47 -5.44
CA THR A 3 -9.73 -11.42 -4.55
C THR A 3 -8.68 -12.48 -4.88
N ASP A 4 -9.10 -13.62 -5.42
CA ASP A 4 -8.20 -14.72 -5.78
C ASP A 4 -7.22 -14.32 -6.90
N GLN A 5 -7.61 -13.35 -7.74
CA GLN A 5 -6.77 -12.84 -8.83
C GLN A 5 -5.69 -11.85 -8.36
N LEU A 6 -5.75 -11.40 -7.10
CA LEU A 6 -4.77 -10.49 -6.52
C LEU A 6 -3.53 -11.24 -6.03
N VAL A 7 -3.68 -12.50 -5.60
CA VAL A 7 -2.57 -13.28 -5.05
C VAL A 7 -1.51 -13.52 -6.13
N GLY A 8 -0.25 -13.33 -5.75
CA GLY A 8 0.91 -13.41 -6.64
C GLY A 8 1.20 -12.14 -7.43
N LYS A 9 0.33 -11.13 -7.36
CA LYS A 9 0.53 -9.85 -8.06
C LYS A 9 1.44 -8.91 -7.28
N HIS A 10 2.18 -8.08 -8.00
CA HIS A 10 3.06 -7.06 -7.43
C HIS A 10 2.25 -5.80 -7.09
N ILE A 11 2.22 -5.43 -5.82
CA ILE A 11 1.60 -4.21 -5.35
C ILE A 11 2.66 -3.17 -4.95
N LEU A 12 2.39 -1.90 -5.25
CA LEU A 12 3.06 -0.73 -4.68
C LEU A 12 2.05 0.05 -3.83
N THR A 13 2.40 0.33 -2.58
CA THR A 13 1.55 1.05 -1.63
C THR A 13 2.24 2.31 -1.14
N GLY A 14 1.64 3.47 -1.41
CA GLY A 14 2.03 4.76 -0.85
C GLY A 14 1.25 5.08 0.41
N LEU A 15 1.95 5.45 1.48
CA LEU A 15 1.37 5.72 2.79
C LEU A 15 1.72 7.14 3.23
N THR A 16 0.71 7.93 3.59
CA THR A 16 0.86 9.27 4.14
C THR A 16 0.33 9.31 5.56
N TRP A 17 1.20 9.55 6.54
CA TRP A 17 0.78 9.73 7.93
C TRP A 17 0.60 11.21 8.23
N THR A 18 -0.50 11.53 8.87
CA THR A 18 -0.82 12.90 9.32
C THR A 18 -1.03 12.94 10.82
N ASP A 19 -0.95 14.13 11.43
CA ASP A 19 -1.43 14.36 12.78
C ASP A 19 -2.97 14.59 12.81
N ALA A 20 -3.53 14.83 14.00
CA ALA A 20 -4.96 15.06 14.18
C ALA A 20 -5.47 16.34 13.48
N ARG A 21 -4.58 17.24 13.05
CA ARG A 21 -4.89 18.47 12.31
C ARG A 21 -4.62 18.32 10.80
N GLY A 22 -4.30 17.12 10.34
CA GLY A 22 -3.96 16.84 8.94
C GLY A 22 -2.55 17.27 8.54
N LYS A 23 -1.70 17.70 9.48
CA LYS A 23 -0.30 18.05 9.17
C LYS A 23 0.45 16.77 8.81
N LEU A 24 1.17 16.81 7.70
CA LEU A 24 2.05 15.71 7.27
C LEU A 24 3.10 15.40 8.35
N LEU A 25 3.17 14.14 8.77
CA LEU A 25 4.19 13.62 9.68
C LEU A 25 5.27 12.85 8.94
N ARG A 26 4.87 11.92 8.07
CA ARG A 26 5.79 11.14 7.24
C ARG A 26 5.09 10.59 6.00
N ARG A 27 5.86 10.28 4.97
CA ARG A 27 5.46 9.44 3.83
C ARG A 27 6.41 8.28 3.75
N THR A 28 5.90 7.11 3.40
CA THR A 28 6.72 5.96 3.06
C THR A 28 6.01 5.18 1.96
N GLU A 29 6.77 4.40 1.21
CA GLU A 29 6.25 3.48 0.22
C GLU A 29 6.70 2.06 0.56
N TYR A 30 5.80 1.09 0.36
CA TYR A 30 6.13 -0.32 0.41
C TYR A 30 5.72 -0.98 -0.89
N HIS A 31 6.49 -1.96 -1.35
CA HIS A 31 6.10 -2.77 -2.49
C HIS A 31 6.39 -4.24 -2.23
N GLY A 32 5.68 -5.12 -2.92
CA GLY A 32 5.81 -6.54 -2.64
C GLY A 32 4.79 -7.41 -3.33
N ILE A 33 4.87 -8.72 -3.07
CA ILE A 33 3.98 -9.70 -3.68
C ILE A 33 2.80 -9.97 -2.75
N ILE A 34 1.58 -9.84 -3.27
CA ILE A 34 0.35 -10.15 -2.53
C ILE A 34 0.33 -11.65 -2.22
N VAL A 35 0.22 -11.98 -0.94
CA VAL A 35 0.19 -13.37 -0.43
C VAL A 35 -1.20 -13.81 0.02
N SER A 36 -2.07 -12.86 0.37
CA SER A 36 -3.48 -13.14 0.61
C SER A 36 -4.35 -11.90 0.37
N ALA A 37 -5.59 -12.13 -0.07
CA ALA A 37 -6.61 -11.09 -0.17
C ALA A 37 -7.97 -11.69 0.15
N GLY A 38 -8.73 -11.01 1.01
CA GLY A 38 -10.01 -11.51 1.49
C GLY A 38 -10.38 -10.89 2.84
N ASN A 39 -11.62 -11.10 3.30
CA ASN A 39 -12.12 -10.58 4.58
C ASN A 39 -11.89 -9.06 4.79
N GLY A 40 -11.91 -8.29 3.70
CA GLY A 40 -11.69 -6.83 3.75
C GLY A 40 -10.22 -6.40 3.87
N ALA A 41 -9.26 -7.28 3.62
CA ALA A 41 -7.83 -6.96 3.67
C ALA A 41 -7.04 -7.54 2.48
N VAL A 42 -5.90 -6.90 2.18
CA VAL A 42 -4.83 -7.39 1.30
C VAL A 42 -3.55 -7.46 2.13
N CYS A 43 -2.90 -8.62 2.17
CA CYS A 43 -1.59 -8.81 2.76
C CYS A 43 -0.57 -9.12 1.68
N PHE A 44 0.60 -8.48 1.75
CA PHE A 44 1.72 -8.69 0.84
C PHE A 44 3.04 -8.81 1.60
N LYS A 45 3.99 -9.57 1.05
CA LYS A 45 5.36 -9.64 1.57
C LYS A 45 6.18 -8.52 0.95
N ARG A 46 6.76 -7.67 1.80
CA ARG A 46 7.59 -6.53 1.37
C ARG A 46 8.88 -7.00 0.71
N ALA A 47 9.25 -6.34 -0.38
CA ALA A 47 10.43 -6.70 -1.15
C ALA A 47 11.75 -6.39 -0.41
N GLU A 48 11.73 -5.49 0.57
CA GLU A 48 12.92 -5.04 1.29
C GLU A 48 13.40 -6.04 2.34
N ASP A 49 12.49 -6.75 3.01
CA ASP A 49 12.81 -7.59 4.17
C ASP A 49 11.91 -8.83 4.34
N ASP A 50 11.10 -9.16 3.34
CA ASP A 50 10.09 -10.25 3.37
C ASP A 50 9.04 -10.14 4.49
N GLY A 51 9.01 -9.03 5.23
CA GLY A 51 8.02 -8.77 6.26
C GLY A 51 6.63 -8.57 5.66
N GLU A 52 5.61 -9.11 6.32
CA GLU A 52 4.23 -8.95 5.88
C GLU A 52 3.68 -7.56 6.20
N PHE A 53 2.96 -6.98 5.25
CA PHE A 53 2.24 -5.73 5.42
C PHE A 53 0.80 -5.88 4.93
N THR A 54 -0.14 -5.35 5.72
CA THR A 54 -1.58 -5.48 5.47
C THR A 54 -2.22 -4.12 5.30
N ILE A 55 -3.02 -3.98 4.25
CA ILE A 55 -3.87 -2.82 3.99
C ILE A 55 -5.34 -3.24 3.88
N PRO A 56 -6.30 -2.32 4.08
CA PRO A 56 -7.69 -2.61 3.77
C PRO A 56 -7.86 -2.93 2.29
N LEU A 57 -8.75 -3.90 2.01
CA LEU A 57 -9.21 -4.20 0.66
C LEU A 57 -10.31 -3.19 0.31
N ASP A 58 -9.91 -2.03 -0.18
CA ASP A 58 -10.81 -1.01 -0.70
C ASP A 58 -10.65 -0.88 -2.22
N PRO A 59 -11.67 -1.20 -3.03
CA PRO A 59 -11.61 -1.06 -4.48
C PRO A 59 -11.39 0.38 -4.96
N GLY A 60 -11.74 1.38 -4.15
CA GLY A 60 -11.44 2.78 -4.47
C GLY A 60 -9.95 3.10 -4.35
N SER A 61 -9.31 2.52 -3.34
CA SER A 61 -7.90 2.76 -3.03
C SER A 61 -6.94 1.76 -3.69
N LEU A 62 -7.41 0.64 -4.25
CA LEU A 62 -6.58 -0.34 -4.99
C LEU A 62 -6.87 -0.26 -6.49
N GLN A 63 -5.96 0.35 -7.24
CA GLN A 63 -6.11 0.57 -8.68
C GLN A 63 -5.11 -0.28 -9.46
N PRO A 64 -5.49 -0.83 -10.64
CA PRO A 64 -4.52 -1.41 -11.56
C PRO A 64 -3.44 -0.40 -11.92
N ALA A 65 -2.19 -0.86 -11.96
CA ALA A 65 -1.07 -0.06 -12.41
C ALA A 65 -0.94 -0.11 -13.94
N ASP A 66 -0.24 0.87 -14.49
CA ASP A 66 0.21 0.81 -15.87
C ASP A 66 1.39 -0.18 -15.97
N PRO A 67 1.31 -1.22 -16.81
CA PRO A 67 2.35 -2.26 -16.90
C PRO A 67 3.72 -1.71 -17.37
N ASP A 68 3.73 -0.58 -18.07
CA ASP A 68 4.95 0.05 -18.58
C ASP A 68 5.49 1.13 -17.64
N ALA A 69 4.80 1.40 -16.51
CA ALA A 69 5.21 2.43 -15.57
C ALA A 69 6.46 2.02 -14.77
N VAL A 70 7.33 3.01 -14.58
CA VAL A 70 8.49 2.96 -13.68
C VAL A 70 8.21 3.89 -12.51
N TYR A 71 8.13 3.34 -11.31
CA TYR A 71 7.90 4.09 -10.08
C TYR A 71 9.22 4.38 -9.40
N THR A 72 9.48 5.64 -9.05
CA THR A 72 10.63 6.01 -8.21
C THR A 72 10.15 6.19 -6.78
N LEU A 73 10.63 5.35 -5.86
CA LEU A 73 10.30 5.43 -4.45
C LEU A 73 10.92 6.69 -3.86
N SER A 74 10.11 7.55 -3.26
CA SER A 74 10.57 8.88 -2.81
C SER A 74 11.57 8.80 -1.66
N GLU A 75 11.45 7.81 -0.77
CA GLU A 75 12.35 7.65 0.37
C GLU A 75 13.72 7.07 0.01
N SER A 76 13.77 6.09 -0.89
CA SER A 76 15.01 5.37 -1.23
C SER A 76 15.64 5.76 -2.56
N GLY A 77 14.92 6.47 -3.43
CA GLY A 77 15.31 6.75 -4.81
C GLY A 77 15.35 5.52 -5.73
N LYS A 78 14.97 4.34 -5.23
CA LYS A 78 14.95 3.10 -6.02
C LYS A 78 13.81 3.13 -7.03
N THR A 79 14.05 2.51 -8.18
CA THR A 79 13.04 2.32 -9.21
C THR A 79 12.39 0.94 -9.09
N VAL A 80 11.06 0.90 -9.15
CA VAL A 80 10.25 -0.31 -9.15
C VAL A 80 9.46 -0.38 -10.46
N THR A 81 9.49 -1.55 -11.09
CA THR A 81 8.81 -1.86 -12.36
C THR A 81 8.00 -3.13 -12.23
N GLY A 82 7.07 -3.39 -13.16
CA GLY A 82 6.26 -4.61 -13.13
C GLY A 82 5.22 -4.63 -12.00
N VAL A 83 4.83 -3.45 -11.53
CA VAL A 83 3.74 -3.28 -10.56
C VAL A 83 2.43 -3.62 -11.27
N ASP A 84 1.62 -4.50 -10.69
CA ASP A 84 0.28 -4.82 -11.18
C ASP A 84 -0.78 -3.89 -10.56
N TYR A 85 -0.56 -3.44 -9.31
CA TYR A 85 -1.51 -2.60 -8.57
C TYR A 85 -0.82 -1.51 -7.76
N VAL A 86 -1.44 -0.32 -7.73
CA VAL A 86 -1.06 0.76 -6.82
C VAL A 86 -2.15 0.96 -5.78
N SER A 87 -1.74 1.18 -4.54
CA SER A 87 -2.63 1.62 -3.47
C SER A 87 -2.10 2.83 -2.72
N VAL A 88 -2.99 3.77 -2.36
CA VAL A 88 -2.60 5.00 -1.66
C VAL A 88 -3.48 5.21 -0.44
N TRP A 89 -2.85 5.40 0.72
CA TRP A 89 -3.56 5.60 1.98
C TRP A 89 -3.09 6.87 2.69
N THR A 90 -4.06 7.60 3.25
CA THR A 90 -3.78 8.61 4.27
C THR A 90 -4.20 8.07 5.63
N ILE A 91 -3.26 8.01 6.56
CA ILE A 91 -3.43 7.46 7.90
C ILE A 91 -3.49 8.62 8.88
N HIS A 92 -4.54 8.61 9.70
CA HIS A 92 -4.78 9.56 10.77
C HIS A 92 -4.55 8.89 12.13
N PRO A 93 -4.16 9.63 13.18
CA PRO A 93 -4.13 9.08 14.52
C PRO A 93 -5.54 8.67 14.95
N ALA A 94 -5.63 7.68 15.83
CA ALA A 94 -6.90 7.32 16.44
C ALA A 94 -7.53 8.56 17.10
N ALA A 95 -8.83 8.76 16.91
CA ALA A 95 -9.55 9.79 17.63
C ALA A 95 -9.37 9.57 19.14
N GLU A 96 -8.94 10.60 19.86
CA GLU A 96 -8.81 10.53 21.30
C GLU A 96 -10.19 10.20 21.89
N LYS A 97 -10.31 9.04 22.54
CA LYS A 97 -11.54 8.69 23.25
C LYS A 97 -11.65 9.63 24.43
N ILE A 98 -12.54 10.61 24.36
CA ILE A 98 -12.95 11.41 25.51
C ILE A 98 -13.53 10.42 26.52
N LYS A 99 -12.86 10.25 27.66
CA LYS A 99 -13.34 9.42 28.77
C LYS A 99 -14.43 10.13 29.56
#